data_AF-A0AAU0VWS3-F1
#
_entry.id   AF-A0AAU0VWS3-F1
#
_cell.length_a   1.000
_cell.length_b   1.000
_cell.length_c   1.000
_cell.angle_alpha   90.00
_cell.angle_beta   90.00
_cell.angle_gamma   90.00
#
_symmetry.space_group_name_H-M   'P 1'
#
loop_
_entity.id
_entity.type
_entity.pdbx_description
1 polymer ?
#
loop_
_entity_poly.entity_id
_entity_poly.type
_entity_poly.pdbx_seq_one_letter_code
_entity_poly.pdbx_strand_id
1 'polypeptide(L)'
;MPASASPALTVRLFTPEASAHGPYVGLSSAEPSDPYGSPLFTRSTAEQISGDLNRDRCELTASWHGDVLHFTWSAAHDGVGGASAVEPDAHGHYAIGGLWPWAEWSDDIPQTAGQTAYALGAAHAATGACTRMPDGLDQLYGDGRAEALRLLGLDVTHG
;
A
#
# COMPACT_ATOMS: atom_id res chain seq x y z
N MET A 1 30.03 7.71 18.79
CA MET A 1 29.17 7.32 17.65
C MET A 1 27.74 7.58 18.10
N PRO A 2 27.04 8.62 17.62
CA PRO A 2 25.62 8.73 17.90
C PRO A 2 24.91 7.54 17.24
N ALA A 3 24.03 6.87 17.98
CA ALA A 3 23.17 5.85 17.39
C ALA A 3 22.35 6.49 16.28
N SER A 4 22.44 5.97 15.05
CA SER A 4 21.50 6.32 13.99
C SER A 4 20.12 6.00 14.54
N ALA A 5 19.30 7.03 14.77
CA ALA A 5 17.89 6.83 15.02
C ALA A 5 17.34 6.10 13.80
N SER A 6 16.77 4.91 13.99
CA SER A 6 16.01 4.24 12.95
C SER A 6 14.97 5.23 12.42
N PRO A 7 14.85 5.40 11.10
CA PRO A 7 13.90 6.36 10.54
C PRO A 7 12.49 6.01 11.02
N ALA A 8 11.77 7.01 11.52
CA ALA A 8 10.37 6.82 11.90
C ALA A 8 9.56 6.46 10.64
N LEU A 9 8.82 5.35 10.72
CA LEU A 9 7.88 4.96 9.67
C LEU A 9 6.65 5.85 9.73
N THR A 10 6.16 6.26 8.56
CA THR A 10 4.98 7.13 8.42
C THR A 10 3.99 6.53 7.44
N VAL A 11 2.69 6.72 7.71
CA VAL A 11 1.62 6.34 6.78
C VAL A 11 1.70 7.20 5.53
N ARG A 12 1.73 6.55 4.37
CA ARG A 12 1.77 7.17 3.05
C ARG A 12 0.86 6.41 2.09
N LEU A 13 0.57 7.06 0.95
CA LEU A 13 -0.27 6.50 -0.09
C LEU A 13 0.60 6.20 -1.32
N PHE A 14 0.50 4.97 -1.81
CA PHE A 14 1.32 4.46 -2.90
C PHE A 14 0.46 4.08 -4.10
N THR A 15 1.07 4.14 -5.27
CA THR A 15 0.57 3.53 -6.50
C THR A 15 1.73 3.06 -7.36
N PRO A 16 1.59 1.98 -8.15
CA PRO A 16 2.57 1.67 -9.18
C PRO A 16 2.67 2.85 -10.15
N GLU A 17 3.89 3.24 -10.51
CA GLU A 17 4.11 4.36 -11.43
C GLU A 17 3.33 4.13 -12.75
N ALA A 18 2.70 5.18 -13.25
CA ALA A 18 1.86 5.16 -14.46
C ALA A 18 0.66 4.18 -14.40
N SER A 19 0.19 3.83 -13.20
CA SER A 19 -1.04 3.05 -13.00
C SER A 19 -2.24 3.90 -12.59
N ALA A 20 -3.44 3.41 -12.87
CA ALA A 20 -4.69 3.94 -12.31
C ALA A 20 -5.08 3.27 -10.97
N HIS A 21 -4.32 2.27 -10.53
CA HIS A 21 -4.59 1.52 -9.29
C HIS A 21 -4.10 2.25 -8.05
N GLY A 22 -4.63 1.86 -6.90
CA GLY A 22 -4.42 2.57 -5.64
C GLY A 22 -5.54 3.58 -5.34
N PRO A 23 -5.37 4.45 -4.33
CA PRO A 23 -4.19 4.53 -3.46
C PRO A 23 -4.08 3.31 -2.53
N TYR A 24 -2.85 2.84 -2.33
CA TYR A 24 -2.53 1.81 -1.34
C TYR A 24 -1.95 2.47 -0.10
N VAL A 25 -2.58 2.27 1.06
CA VAL A 25 -2.03 2.75 2.33
C VAL A 25 -0.86 1.85 2.73
N GLY A 26 0.29 2.44 3.00
CA GLY A 26 1.47 1.71 3.47
C GLY A 26 2.33 2.52 4.42
N LEU A 27 3.32 1.88 5.04
CA LEU A 27 4.35 2.53 5.83
C LEU A 27 5.65 2.59 5.04
N SER A 28 6.29 3.76 5.01
CA SER A 28 7.69 3.88 4.61
C SER A 28 8.42 4.94 5.44
N SER A 29 9.74 4.99 5.33
CA SER A 29 10.53 6.05 5.93
C SER A 29 10.15 7.42 5.35
N ALA A 30 10.27 8.46 6.16
CA ALA A 30 10.00 9.84 5.77
C ALA A 30 10.98 10.45 4.73
N GLU A 31 12.10 9.76 4.46
CA GLU A 31 13.05 10.13 3.39
C GLU A 31 12.40 10.02 2.00
N PRO A 32 12.97 10.67 0.95
CA PRO A 32 12.43 10.57 -0.41
C PRO A 32 12.18 9.11 -0.79
N SER A 33 10.98 8.87 -1.33
CA SER A 33 10.51 7.55 -1.74
C SER A 33 11.47 6.98 -2.78
N ASP A 34 12.29 6.00 -2.39
CA ASP A 34 12.94 5.12 -3.36
C ASP A 34 11.85 4.43 -4.17
N PRO A 35 11.75 4.64 -5.49
CA PRO A 35 10.72 4.02 -6.31
C PRO A 35 10.74 2.50 -6.19
N TYR A 36 11.90 1.87 -5.98
CA TYR A 36 11.98 0.42 -5.82
C TYR A 36 12.06 -0.03 -4.36
N GLY A 37 11.83 0.90 -3.43
CA GLY A 37 11.76 0.63 -2.01
C GLY A 37 10.67 -0.40 -1.67
N SER A 38 10.70 -0.89 -0.43
CA SER A 38 9.73 -1.88 0.07
C SER A 38 8.84 -1.28 1.14
N PRO A 39 7.82 -0.48 0.78
CA PRO A 39 6.80 -0.07 1.73
C PRO A 39 6.16 -1.29 2.39
N LEU A 40 5.75 -1.11 3.65
CA LEU A 40 5.07 -2.14 4.43
C LEU A 40 3.57 -1.96 4.27
N PHE A 41 2.88 -3.05 3.92
CA PHE A 41 1.44 -3.08 3.68
C PHE A 41 0.77 -4.06 4.63
N THR A 42 -0.50 -3.86 4.98
CA THR A 42 -1.24 -4.93 5.65
C THR A 42 -1.55 -6.05 4.67
N ARG A 43 -2.03 -7.18 5.18
CA ARG A 43 -2.59 -8.24 4.34
C ARG A 43 -3.68 -7.74 3.38
N SER A 44 -4.59 -6.90 3.88
CA SER A 44 -5.72 -6.39 3.06
C SER A 44 -5.21 -5.60 1.86
N THR A 45 -4.25 -4.71 2.07
CA THR A 45 -3.63 -3.95 0.98
C THR A 45 -2.78 -4.82 0.07
N ALA A 46 -2.05 -5.80 0.61
CA ALA A 46 -1.30 -6.77 -0.19
C ALA A 46 -2.22 -7.62 -1.09
N GLU A 47 -3.39 -8.02 -0.58
CA GLU A 47 -4.42 -8.73 -1.35
C GLU A 47 -4.95 -7.84 -2.48
N GLN A 48 -5.23 -6.57 -2.20
CA GLN A 48 -5.64 -5.61 -3.23
C GLN A 48 -4.59 -5.45 -4.33
N ILE A 49 -3.31 -5.21 -3.95
CA ILE A 49 -2.19 -5.11 -4.88
C ILE A 49 -2.11 -6.36 -5.76
N SER A 50 -2.19 -7.56 -5.16
CA SER A 50 -2.15 -8.82 -5.90
C SER A 50 -3.33 -8.98 -6.87
N GLY A 51 -4.52 -8.54 -6.46
CA GLY A 51 -5.73 -8.59 -7.28
C GLY A 51 -5.68 -7.65 -8.48
N ASP A 52 -5.22 -6.42 -8.26
CA ASP A 52 -5.07 -5.41 -9.32
C ASP A 52 -3.96 -5.81 -10.30
N LEU A 53 -2.82 -6.30 -9.80
CA LEU A 53 -1.74 -6.86 -10.62
C LEU A 53 -2.22 -8.00 -11.54
N ASN A 54 -2.94 -8.97 -10.98
CA ASN A 54 -3.45 -10.11 -11.73
C ASN A 54 -4.56 -9.72 -12.73
N ARG A 55 -5.29 -8.62 -12.47
CA ARG A 55 -6.33 -8.11 -13.36
C ARG A 55 -5.73 -7.56 -14.66
N ASP A 56 -4.60 -6.87 -14.57
CA ASP A 56 -3.95 -6.24 -15.73
C ASP A 56 -3.31 -7.28 -16.67
N ARG A 57 -3.12 -8.53 -16.20
CA ARG A 57 -2.52 -9.64 -16.97
C ARG A 57 -1.18 -9.28 -17.60
N CYS A 58 -0.36 -8.57 -16.84
CA CYS A 58 1.03 -8.30 -17.20
C CYS A 58 1.90 -9.56 -17.12
N GLU A 59 3.17 -9.44 -17.49
CA GLU A 59 4.19 -10.48 -17.41
C GLU A 59 4.63 -10.81 -15.97
N LEU A 60 3.89 -10.30 -14.97
CA LEU A 60 4.08 -10.44 -13.54
C LEU A 60 2.74 -10.79 -12.91
N THR A 61 2.72 -11.84 -12.08
CA THR A 61 1.53 -12.34 -11.39
C THR A 61 1.82 -12.58 -9.91
N ALA A 62 0.76 -12.65 -9.10
CA ALA A 62 0.86 -12.91 -7.68
C ALA A 62 -0.11 -14.00 -7.20
N SER A 63 0.32 -14.86 -6.28
CA SER A 63 -0.51 -15.88 -5.64
C SER A 63 -0.22 -16.03 -4.16
N TRP A 64 -1.25 -16.36 -3.38
CA TRP A 64 -1.13 -16.59 -1.94
C TRP A 64 -0.91 -18.08 -1.65
N HIS A 65 0.08 -18.36 -0.80
CA HIS A 65 0.38 -19.69 -0.28
C HIS A 65 0.35 -19.63 1.26
N GLY A 66 -0.84 -19.79 1.83
CA GLY A 66 -1.06 -19.52 3.25
C GLY A 66 -0.94 -18.03 3.55
N ASP A 67 0.06 -17.67 4.36
CA ASP A 67 0.36 -16.28 4.71
C ASP A 67 1.46 -15.66 3.85
N VAL A 68 2.06 -16.44 2.93
CA VAL A 68 3.14 -15.97 2.06
C VAL A 68 2.57 -15.52 0.72
N LEU A 69 2.95 -14.32 0.29
CA LEU A 69 2.63 -13.78 -1.03
C LEU A 69 3.76 -14.11 -2.01
N HIS A 70 3.46 -14.88 -3.05
CA HIS A 70 4.40 -15.22 -4.09
C HIS A 70 4.17 -14.36 -5.32
N PHE A 71 5.25 -13.77 -5.83
CA PHE A 71 5.30 -13.13 -7.14
C PHE A 71 6.06 -14.01 -8.11
N THR A 72 5.59 -14.08 -9.35
CA THR A 72 6.28 -14.74 -10.46
C THR A 72 6.20 -13.86 -11.69
N TRP A 73 7.31 -13.75 -12.43
CA TRP A 73 7.35 -13.00 -13.67
C TRP A 73 8.15 -13.72 -14.74
N SER A 74 7.81 -13.44 -16.00
CA SER A 74 8.51 -13.95 -17.16
C SER A 74 9.69 -13.05 -17.52
N ALA A 75 10.58 -13.53 -18.41
CA ALA A 75 11.66 -12.72 -18.96
C ALA A 75 11.17 -11.52 -19.80
N ALA A 76 9.89 -11.45 -20.17
CA ALA A 76 9.35 -10.26 -20.83
C ALA A 76 9.16 -9.08 -19.86
N HIS A 77 9.16 -9.32 -18.54
CA HIS A 77 9.10 -8.28 -17.51
C HIS A 77 10.44 -7.54 -17.33
N ASP A 78 11.54 -8.28 -17.19
CA ASP A 78 12.86 -7.73 -16.81
C ASP A 78 14.05 -8.26 -17.64
N GLY A 79 13.79 -9.10 -18.64
CA GLY A 79 14.81 -9.77 -19.45
C GLY A 79 15.32 -11.11 -18.90
N VAL A 80 14.95 -11.51 -17.68
CA VAL A 80 15.44 -12.72 -17.00
C VAL A 80 14.31 -13.63 -16.56
N GLY A 81 13.25 -13.07 -15.99
CA GLY A 81 12.20 -13.81 -15.30
C GLY A 81 12.63 -14.21 -13.90
N GLY A 82 11.66 -14.55 -13.06
CA GLY A 82 11.96 -14.88 -11.68
C GLY A 82 10.74 -15.13 -10.82
N ALA A 83 11.04 -15.32 -9.55
CA ALA A 83 10.04 -15.42 -8.50
C ALA A 83 10.55 -14.74 -7.24
N SER A 84 9.63 -14.21 -6.44
CA SER A 84 9.89 -13.65 -5.12
C SER A 84 8.81 -14.11 -4.16
N ALA A 85 9.15 -14.24 -2.88
CA ALA A 85 8.20 -14.57 -1.82
C ALA A 85 8.30 -13.49 -0.74
N VAL A 86 7.15 -12.99 -0.32
CA VAL A 86 7.02 -11.99 0.74
C VAL A 86 6.27 -12.61 1.91
N GLU A 87 6.99 -12.77 3.01
CA GLU A 87 6.43 -13.20 4.28
C GLU A 87 6.05 -11.96 5.12
N PRO A 88 4.98 -12.04 5.94
CA PRO A 88 4.67 -10.96 6.86
C PRO A 88 5.75 -10.85 7.95
N ASP A 89 6.00 -9.62 8.40
CA ASP A 89 6.83 -9.36 9.57
C ASP A 89 6.11 -9.76 10.88
N ALA A 90 6.75 -9.52 12.02
CA ALA A 90 6.19 -9.82 13.34
C ALA A 90 4.90 -9.03 13.67
N HIS A 91 4.59 -7.98 12.90
CA HIS A 91 3.40 -7.15 13.01
C HIS A 91 2.33 -7.51 11.95
N GLY A 92 2.59 -8.50 11.09
CA GLY A 92 1.68 -8.89 10.02
C GLY A 92 1.80 -8.02 8.75
N HIS A 93 2.88 -7.25 8.60
CA HIS A 93 3.08 -6.39 7.44
C HIS A 93 3.93 -7.04 6.35
N TYR A 94 3.54 -6.79 5.10
CA TYR A 94 4.19 -7.30 3.90
C TYR A 94 5.07 -6.20 3.29
N ALA A 95 6.39 -6.45 3.23
CA ALA A 95 7.33 -5.57 2.56
C ALA A 95 7.32 -5.84 1.05
N ILE A 96 6.61 -5.00 0.26
CA ILE A 96 6.45 -5.20 -1.19
C ILE A 96 7.23 -4.13 -1.95
N GLY A 97 8.29 -4.54 -2.64
CA GLY A 97 9.17 -3.64 -3.38
C GLY A 97 10.00 -4.35 -4.44
N GLY A 98 10.78 -3.58 -5.22
CA GLY A 98 11.73 -4.10 -6.20
C GLY A 98 11.13 -4.68 -7.50
N LEU A 99 9.81 -4.87 -7.59
CA LEU A 99 9.16 -5.50 -8.76
C LEU A 99 8.68 -4.48 -9.80
N TRP A 100 8.32 -3.28 -9.35
CA TRP A 100 7.92 -2.12 -10.15
C TRP A 100 8.27 -0.84 -9.37
N PRO A 101 8.40 0.31 -10.06
CA PRO A 101 8.54 1.58 -9.37
C PRO A 101 7.22 1.99 -8.71
N TRP A 102 7.31 2.34 -7.43
CA TRP A 102 6.28 3.02 -6.66
C TRP A 102 6.34 4.53 -6.91
N ALA A 103 5.17 5.13 -7.05
CA ALA A 103 4.96 6.57 -6.98
C ALA A 103 4.14 6.91 -5.73
N GLU A 104 4.34 8.13 -5.23
CA GLU A 104 3.47 8.70 -4.23
C GLU A 104 2.13 9.06 -4.89
N TRP A 105 1.03 8.63 -4.27
CA TRP A 105 -0.29 9.01 -4.74
C TRP A 105 -0.53 10.49 -4.46
N SER A 106 -0.68 11.28 -5.53
CA SER A 106 -0.94 12.71 -5.45
C SER A 106 -2.17 13.10 -6.28
N ASP A 107 -2.63 14.34 -6.08
CA ASP A 107 -3.76 14.93 -6.82
C ASP A 107 -3.48 15.14 -8.32
N ASP A 108 -2.24 14.93 -8.76
CA ASP A 108 -1.84 15.03 -10.18
C ASP A 108 -2.24 13.79 -11.01
N ILE A 109 -2.61 12.70 -10.34
CA ILE A 109 -3.10 11.47 -10.98
C ILE A 109 -4.63 11.54 -11.07
N PRO A 110 -5.27 11.22 -12.21
CA PRO A 110 -6.73 11.20 -12.28
C PRO A 110 -7.35 10.25 -11.25
N GLN A 111 -8.15 10.79 -10.32
CA GLN A 111 -8.75 10.02 -9.22
C GLN A 111 -10.27 9.95 -9.35
N THR A 112 -10.84 8.80 -8.97
CA THR A 112 -12.27 8.70 -8.68
C THR A 112 -12.58 9.34 -7.32
N ALA A 113 -13.81 9.81 -7.14
CA ALA A 113 -14.26 10.35 -5.84
C ALA A 113 -14.08 9.33 -4.68
N GLY A 114 -14.19 8.04 -4.98
CA GLY A 114 -13.94 6.96 -4.02
C GLY A 114 -12.48 6.86 -3.57
N GLN A 115 -11.53 6.97 -4.51
CA GLN A 115 -10.10 6.97 -4.21
C GLN A 115 -9.72 8.19 -3.35
N THR A 116 -10.25 9.37 -3.67
CA THR A 116 -10.04 10.58 -2.88
C THR A 116 -10.63 10.45 -1.46
N ALA A 117 -11.83 9.89 -1.32
CA ALA A 117 -12.44 9.63 -0.02
C ALA A 117 -11.58 8.70 0.85
N TYR A 118 -11.12 7.61 0.27
CA TYR A 118 -10.25 6.63 0.93
C TYR A 118 -8.90 7.24 1.34
N ALA A 119 -8.24 7.97 0.44
CA ALA A 119 -7.01 8.70 0.72
C ALA A 119 -7.16 9.67 1.90
N LEU A 120 -8.24 10.44 1.90
CA LEU A 120 -8.53 11.41 2.96
C LEU A 120 -8.76 10.71 4.31
N GLY A 121 -9.46 9.58 4.32
CA GLY A 121 -9.64 8.74 5.50
C GLY A 121 -8.31 8.29 6.11
N ALA A 122 -7.40 7.78 5.28
CA ALA A 122 -6.08 7.35 5.69
C ALA A 122 -5.23 8.50 6.25
N ALA A 123 -5.22 9.66 5.60
CA ALA A 123 -4.51 10.86 6.08
C ALA A 123 -5.08 11.37 7.42
N HIS A 124 -6.40 11.32 7.58
CA HIS A 124 -7.08 11.71 8.82
C HIS A 124 -6.82 10.74 9.99
N ALA A 125 -6.57 9.45 9.72
CA ALA A 125 -6.17 8.51 10.76
C ALA A 125 -4.85 8.94 11.42
N ALA A 126 -3.87 9.34 10.62
CA ALA A 126 -2.54 9.74 11.10
C ALA A 126 -2.56 11.03 11.93
N THR A 127 -3.53 11.91 11.69
CA THR A 127 -3.63 13.23 12.34
C THR A 127 -4.73 13.33 13.40
N GLY A 128 -5.60 12.32 13.51
CA GLY A 128 -6.79 12.34 14.37
C GLY A 128 -7.94 13.21 13.86
N ALA A 129 -7.79 13.84 12.69
CA ALA A 129 -8.84 14.66 12.07
C ALA A 129 -10.06 13.82 11.66
N CYS A 130 -11.19 14.47 11.42
CA CYS A 130 -12.36 13.83 10.83
C CYS A 130 -13.18 14.83 10.00
N THR A 131 -13.85 14.34 8.97
CA THR A 131 -14.80 15.13 8.18
C THR A 131 -16.03 14.30 7.84
N ARG A 132 -17.11 14.98 7.47
CA ARG A 132 -18.30 14.35 6.90
C ARG A 132 -18.12 14.22 5.40
N MET A 133 -18.38 13.04 4.85
CA MET A 133 -18.31 12.83 3.41
C MET A 133 -19.66 13.11 2.73
N PRO A 134 -19.66 13.40 1.42
CA PRO A 134 -20.87 13.34 0.61
C PRO A 134 -21.49 11.94 0.64
N ASP A 135 -22.80 11.87 0.42
CA ASP A 135 -23.56 10.62 0.40
C ASP A 135 -22.88 9.57 -0.51
N GLY A 136 -22.72 8.36 0.01
CA GLY A 136 -22.11 7.23 -0.70
C GLY A 136 -20.58 7.14 -0.60
N LEU A 137 -19.91 8.09 0.05
CA LEU A 137 -18.45 8.07 0.24
C LEU A 137 -18.00 7.79 1.68
N ASP A 138 -18.91 7.83 2.66
CA ASP A 138 -18.58 7.62 4.08
C ASP A 138 -17.90 6.27 4.33
N GLN A 139 -18.35 5.21 3.65
CA GLN A 139 -17.75 3.88 3.79
C GLN A 139 -16.30 3.88 3.28
N LEU A 140 -16.03 4.40 2.08
CA LEU A 140 -14.68 4.41 1.51
C LEU A 140 -13.72 5.27 2.35
N TYR A 141 -14.19 6.39 2.88
CA TYR A 141 -13.45 7.19 3.85
C TYR A 141 -13.16 6.40 5.15
N GLY A 142 -14.17 5.71 5.68
CA GLY A 142 -14.02 4.84 6.85
C GLY A 142 -12.99 3.72 6.62
N ASP A 143 -13.04 3.08 5.45
CA ASP A 143 -12.13 2.00 5.06
C ASP A 143 -10.68 2.47 5.01
N GLY A 144 -10.42 3.64 4.40
CA GLY A 144 -9.07 4.23 4.36
C GLY A 144 -8.54 4.58 5.74
N ARG A 145 -9.42 5.11 6.62
CA ARG A 145 -9.06 5.39 8.01
C ARG A 145 -8.73 4.10 8.78
N ALA A 146 -9.57 3.08 8.66
CA ALA A 146 -9.38 1.80 9.32
C ALA A 146 -8.09 1.10 8.85
N GLU A 147 -7.76 1.21 7.56
CA GLU A 147 -6.53 0.66 6.99
C GLU A 147 -5.28 1.29 7.60
N ALA A 148 -5.23 2.62 7.66
CA ALA A 148 -4.12 3.35 8.26
C ALA A 148 -3.96 3.04 9.76
N LEU A 149 -5.07 2.91 10.50
CA LEU A 149 -5.03 2.53 11.91
C LEU A 149 -4.49 1.10 12.11
N ARG A 150 -4.87 0.16 11.23
CA ARG A 150 -4.35 -1.21 11.24
C ARG A 150 -2.84 -1.26 11.03
N LEU A 151 -2.31 -0.49 10.07
CA LEU A 151 -0.87 -0.36 9.83
C LEU A 151 -0.11 0.18 11.05
N LEU A 152 -0.73 1.11 11.77
CA LEU A 152 -0.13 1.71 12.96
C LEU A 152 -0.23 0.81 14.21
N GLY A 153 -0.88 -0.36 14.11
CA GLY A 153 -1.15 -1.23 15.26
C GLY A 153 -2.10 -0.59 16.28
N LEU A 154 -2.88 0.41 15.86
CA LEU A 154 -3.86 1.10 16.69
C LEU A 154 -5.21 0.43 16.47
N ASP A 155 -5.58 -0.45 17.40
CA ASP A 155 -6.79 -1.28 17.31
C ASP A 155 -8.04 -0.43 17.02
N VAL A 156 -8.79 -0.80 15.99
CA VAL A 156 -10.11 -0.22 15.67
C VAL A 156 -11.17 -0.95 16.52
N THR A 157 -11.06 -0.84 17.85
CA THR A 157 -12.08 -1.41 18.73
C THR A 157 -13.36 -0.62 18.55
N HIS A 158 -14.32 -1.24 17.84
CA HIS A 158 -15.68 -0.74 17.73
C HIS A 158 -16.29 -0.74 19.14
N GLY A 159 -16.67 0.44 19.62
CA GLY A 159 -17.62 0.60 20.73
C GLY A 159 -19.06 0.41 20.26
#